data_AF-A0A842XKG5-F1
#
_entry.id   AF-A0A842XKG5-F1
#
_cell.length_a   1.000
_cell.length_b   1.000
_cell.length_c   1.000
_cell.angle_alpha   90.00
_cell.angle_beta   90.00
_cell.angle_gamma   90.00
#
_symmetry.space_group_name_H-M   'P 1'
#
loop_
_entity.id
_entity.type
_entity.pdbx_description
1 polymer ?
#
loop_
_entity_poly.entity_id
_entity_poly.type
_entity_poly.pdbx_seq_one_letter_code
_entity_poly.pdbx_strand_id
1 'polypeptide(L)'
;MGKEILYQKSVKEILGNAIIDRRTLIAILVIAILWRVGISLNGEIALWESICSGIALFILGWALFAYIYLMSRELKGWLELNKIYHWIAVSIAAINVYVIVYYGMRWHELGGAIEATVPLDFLFRNIRFMMLVIFYCVVIWLTRYLRRVHGDYQIIFRGAPEILEKAWERP
;
A
#
# COMPACT_ATOMS: atom_id res chain seq x y z
N MET A 1 -10.67 28.33 7.38
CA MET A 1 -11.28 27.25 6.58
C MET A 1 -10.58 27.00 5.23
N GLY A 2 -10.37 28.01 4.37
CA GLY A 2 -9.74 27.79 3.05
C GLY A 2 -8.27 27.32 3.05
N LYS A 3 -7.45 27.76 4.02
CA LYS A 3 -6.03 27.37 4.11
C LYS A 3 -5.81 25.91 4.54
N GLU A 4 -6.66 25.38 5.43
CA GLU A 4 -6.62 23.96 5.83
C GLU A 4 -6.98 23.01 4.69
N ILE A 5 -7.97 23.37 3.89
CA ILE A 5 -8.40 22.56 2.73
C ILE A 5 -7.30 22.52 1.67
N LEU A 6 -6.62 23.65 1.42
CA LEU A 6 -5.50 23.73 0.49
C LEU A 6 -4.29 22.94 1.00
N TYR A 7 -4.00 23.00 2.31
CA TYR A 7 -2.93 22.22 2.94
C TYR A 7 -3.20 20.72 2.86
N GLN A 8 -4.42 20.27 3.19
CA GLN A 8 -4.85 18.87 3.05
C GLN A 8 -4.72 18.36 1.60
N LYS A 9 -5.10 19.18 0.62
CA LYS A 9 -4.99 18.82 -0.80
C LYS A 9 -3.53 18.69 -1.24
N SER A 10 -2.68 19.62 -0.84
CA SER A 10 -1.24 19.61 -1.14
C SER A 10 -0.52 18.44 -0.49
N VAL A 11 -0.76 18.17 0.79
CA VAL A 11 -0.17 17.02 1.51
C VAL A 11 -0.59 15.70 0.86
N LYS A 12 -1.86 15.55 0.46
CA LYS A 12 -2.35 14.38 -0.26
C LYS A 12 -1.71 14.20 -1.63
N GLU A 13 -1.50 15.28 -2.39
CA GLU A 13 -0.82 15.22 -3.68
C GLU A 13 0.65 14.84 -3.53
N ILE A 14 1.33 15.39 -2.53
CA ILE A 14 2.73 15.07 -2.21
C ILE A 14 2.86 13.62 -1.75
N LEU A 15 2.06 13.17 -0.77
CA LEU A 15 2.05 11.78 -0.32
C LEU A 15 1.66 10.83 -1.45
N GLY A 16 0.64 11.19 -2.22
CA GLY A 16 0.19 10.42 -3.38
C GLY A 16 1.32 10.26 -4.39
N ASN A 17 1.95 11.34 -4.84
CA ASN A 17 3.03 11.25 -5.82
C ASN A 17 4.27 10.53 -5.27
N ALA A 18 4.64 10.76 -4.01
CA ALA A 18 5.82 10.16 -3.39
C ALA A 18 5.65 8.65 -3.17
N ILE A 19 4.50 8.21 -2.65
CA ILE A 19 4.20 6.79 -2.41
C ILE A 19 4.02 6.04 -3.73
N ILE A 20 3.43 6.69 -4.73
CA ILE A 20 3.07 6.07 -6.01
C ILE A 20 4.26 5.96 -6.97
N ASP A 21 5.38 6.65 -6.72
CA ASP A 21 6.47 6.64 -7.68
C ASP A 21 7.09 5.23 -7.86
N ARG A 22 7.37 4.86 -9.11
CA ARG A 22 7.91 3.54 -9.47
C ARG A 22 9.27 3.33 -8.79
N ARG A 23 10.03 4.42 -8.62
CA ARG A 23 11.31 4.42 -7.92
C ARG A 23 11.13 4.10 -6.44
N THR A 24 10.09 4.64 -5.79
CA THR A 24 9.77 4.35 -4.39
C THR A 24 9.40 2.88 -4.20
N LEU A 25 8.64 2.29 -5.12
CA LEU A 25 8.34 0.84 -5.08
C LEU A 25 9.58 -0.04 -5.17
N ILE A 26 10.46 0.27 -6.13
CA ILE A 26 11.73 -0.45 -6.28
C ILE A 26 12.59 -0.26 -5.03
N ALA A 27 12.64 0.96 -4.49
CA ALA A 27 13.38 1.25 -3.25
C ALA A 27 12.83 0.45 -2.06
N ILE A 28 11.51 0.40 -1.86
CA ILE A 28 10.86 -0.39 -0.80
C ILE A 28 11.22 -1.87 -0.96
N LEU A 29 11.13 -2.43 -2.16
CA LEU A 29 11.50 -3.82 -2.43
C LEU A 29 12.98 -4.10 -2.13
N VAL A 30 13.89 -3.25 -2.61
CA VAL A 30 15.33 -3.38 -2.41
C VAL A 30 15.67 -3.28 -0.92
N ILE A 31 15.13 -2.28 -0.22
CA ILE A 31 15.34 -2.10 1.22
C ILE A 31 14.79 -3.31 1.99
N ALA A 32 13.61 -3.81 1.65
CA ALA A 32 13.03 -4.98 2.29
C ALA A 32 13.87 -6.25 2.09
N ILE A 33 14.41 -6.46 0.88
CA ILE A 33 15.31 -7.57 0.57
C ILE A 33 16.62 -7.42 1.34
N LEU A 34 17.26 -6.25 1.29
CA LEU A 34 18.52 -5.98 1.98
C LEU A 34 18.38 -6.14 3.50
N TRP A 35 17.28 -5.65 4.07
CA TRP A 35 16.95 -5.83 5.48
C TRP A 35 16.84 -7.32 5.84
N ARG A 36 16.18 -8.12 4.99
CA ARG A 36 16.04 -9.57 5.21
C ARG A 36 17.35 -10.32 5.05
N VAL A 37 18.18 -9.95 4.08
CA VAL A 37 19.52 -10.51 3.90
C VAL A 37 20.40 -10.17 5.11
N GLY A 38 20.36 -8.93 5.59
CA GLY A 38 21.09 -8.47 6.77
C GLY A 38 20.74 -9.27 8.02
N ILE A 39 19.44 -9.44 8.31
CA ILE A 39 18.98 -10.25 9.45
C ILE A 39 19.33 -11.73 9.29
N SER A 40 19.30 -12.26 8.06
CA SER A 40 19.56 -13.68 7.81
C SER A 40 21.03 -14.08 7.95
N LEU A 41 21.97 -13.13 7.93
CA LEU A 41 23.40 -13.41 8.05
C LEU A 41 23.81 -13.84 9.46
N ASN A 42 23.06 -13.44 10.49
CA ASN A 42 23.37 -13.76 11.88
C ASN A 42 22.87 -15.15 12.33
N GLY A 43 22.09 -15.85 11.50
CA GLY A 43 21.56 -17.20 11.80
C GLY A 43 20.49 -17.23 12.91
N GLU A 44 20.50 -16.28 13.83
CA GLU A 44 19.51 -16.07 14.90
C GLU A 44 18.82 -14.72 14.69
N ILE A 45 17.48 -14.71 14.68
CA ILE A 45 16.72 -13.47 14.62
C ILE A 45 16.48 -12.98 16.03
N ALA A 46 17.06 -11.84 16.38
CA ALA A 46 16.80 -11.22 17.67
C ALA A 46 15.34 -10.77 17.76
N LEU A 47 14.78 -10.85 18.98
CA LEU A 47 13.45 -10.32 19.32
C LEU A 47 13.19 -8.93 18.72
N TRP A 48 14.18 -8.04 18.82
CA TRP A 48 14.12 -6.67 18.31
C TRP A 48 14.02 -6.58 16.78
N GLU A 49 14.67 -7.46 16.03
CA GLU A 49 14.60 -7.50 14.57
C GLU A 49 13.22 -7.95 14.08
N SER A 50 12.58 -8.87 14.81
CA SER A 50 11.21 -9.30 14.58
C SER A 50 10.21 -8.18 14.89
N ILE A 51 10.39 -7.47 16.02
CA ILE A 51 9.56 -6.32 16.41
C ILE A 51 9.66 -5.20 15.36
N CYS A 52 10.88 -4.79 14.97
CA CYS A 52 11.08 -3.75 13.96
C CYS A 52 10.43 -4.12 12.62
N SER A 53 10.57 -5.37 12.17
CA SER A 53 9.96 -5.83 10.92
C SER A 53 8.42 -5.84 10.98
N GLY A 54 7.85 -6.24 12.12
CA GLY A 54 6.40 -6.22 12.34
C GLY A 54 5.83 -4.80 12.37
N ILE A 55 6.49 -3.89 13.09
CA ILE A 55 6.10 -2.47 13.14
C ILE A 55 6.16 -1.83 11.74
N ALA A 56 7.21 -2.11 10.96
CA ALA A 56 7.34 -1.58 9.60
C ALA A 56 6.19 -2.04 8.70
N LEU A 57 5.84 -3.33 8.72
CA LEU A 57 4.70 -3.86 7.97
C LEU A 57 3.37 -3.26 8.45
N PHE A 58 3.19 -3.09 9.75
CA PHE A 58 2.00 -2.49 10.33
C PHE A 58 1.84 -1.04 9.83
N ILE A 59 2.87 -0.21 9.97
CA ILE A 59 2.83 1.19 9.52
C ILE A 59 2.54 1.26 8.02
N LEU A 60 3.24 0.46 7.20
CA LEU A 60 3.05 0.44 5.76
C LEU A 60 1.62 0.01 5.37
N GLY A 61 1.12 -1.08 5.95
CA GLY A 61 -0.20 -1.61 5.68
C GLY A 61 -1.32 -0.63 6.03
N TRP A 62 -1.24 0.03 7.19
CA TRP A 62 -2.23 1.02 7.60
C TRP A 62 -2.14 2.32 6.81
N ALA A 63 -0.93 2.78 6.47
CA ALA A 63 -0.74 3.93 5.58
C ALA A 63 -1.38 3.67 4.20
N LEU A 64 -1.22 2.47 3.64
CA LEU A 64 -1.85 2.07 2.38
C LEU A 64 -3.37 1.98 2.48
N PHE A 65 -3.88 1.41 3.57
CA PHE A 65 -5.32 1.39 3.81
C PHE A 65 -5.91 2.81 3.84
N ALA A 66 -5.30 3.71 4.60
CA ALA A 66 -5.72 5.11 4.68
C ALA A 66 -5.67 5.80 3.30
N TYR A 67 -4.61 5.58 2.54
CA TYR A 67 -4.45 6.12 1.19
C TYR A 67 -5.59 5.68 0.26
N ILE A 68 -5.90 4.39 0.21
CA ILE A 68 -6.94 3.84 -0.68
C ILE A 68 -8.33 4.25 -0.21
N TYR A 69 -8.57 4.30 1.09
CA TYR A 69 -9.82 4.78 1.67
C TYR A 69 -10.08 6.25 1.30
N LEU A 70 -9.06 7.11 1.38
CA LEU A 70 -9.17 8.50 0.96
C LEU A 70 -9.46 8.59 -0.54
N MET A 71 -8.81 7.77 -1.36
CA MET A 71 -9.01 7.74 -2.81
C MET A 71 -10.44 7.33 -3.18
N SER A 72 -10.98 6.29 -2.54
CA SER A 72 -12.39 5.87 -2.69
C SER A 72 -13.38 7.02 -2.46
N ARG A 73 -13.11 7.89 -1.49
CA ARG A 73 -13.99 9.04 -1.19
C ARG A 73 -13.91 10.16 -2.23
N GLU A 74 -12.81 10.29 -2.95
CA GLU A 74 -12.61 11.33 -3.98
C GLU A 74 -13.27 10.94 -5.31
N LEU A 75 -13.54 9.65 -5.53
CA LEU A 75 -14.18 9.07 -6.71
C LEU A 75 -15.72 9.24 -6.75
N LYS A 76 -16.25 10.35 -6.22
CA LYS A 76 -17.69 10.67 -6.25
C LYS A 76 -18.16 10.90 -7.70
N GLY A 77 -18.69 9.85 -8.32
CA GLY A 77 -19.27 9.92 -9.66
C GLY A 77 -19.12 8.64 -10.49
N TRP A 78 -18.22 7.72 -10.10
CA TRP A 78 -18.01 6.45 -10.81
C TRP A 78 -18.20 5.27 -9.86
N LEU A 79 -19.41 4.71 -9.88
CA LEU A 79 -19.86 3.69 -8.93
C LEU A 79 -19.02 2.39 -9.03
N GLU A 80 -18.67 1.98 -10.25
CA GLU A 80 -17.83 0.80 -10.49
C GLU A 80 -16.40 0.97 -9.97
N LEU A 81 -15.78 2.13 -10.24
CA LEU A 81 -14.41 2.38 -9.79
C LEU A 81 -14.34 2.50 -8.27
N ASN A 82 -15.33 3.15 -7.66
CA ASN A 82 -15.44 3.22 -6.20
C ASN A 82 -15.59 1.82 -5.56
N LYS A 83 -16.36 0.92 -6.19
CA LYS A 83 -16.52 -0.47 -5.75
C LYS A 83 -15.18 -1.22 -5.78
N ILE A 84 -14.36 -1.04 -6.83
CA ILE A 84 -13.01 -1.64 -6.92
C ILE A 84 -12.12 -1.13 -5.77
N TYR A 85 -12.06 0.19 -5.56
CA TYR A 85 -11.29 0.75 -4.44
C TYR A 85 -11.76 0.25 -3.08
N HIS A 86 -13.07 0.07 -2.90
CA HIS A 86 -13.64 -0.49 -1.68
C HIS A 86 -13.18 -1.95 -1.45
N TRP A 87 -13.26 -2.80 -2.47
CA TRP A 87 -12.78 -4.19 -2.38
C TRP A 87 -11.28 -4.28 -2.08
N ILE A 88 -10.47 -3.38 -2.68
CA ILE A 88 -9.03 -3.29 -2.38
C ILE A 88 -8.83 -2.88 -0.91
N ALA A 89 -9.56 -1.88 -0.42
CA ALA A 89 -9.47 -1.45 0.97
C ALA A 89 -9.84 -2.57 1.95
N VAL A 90 -10.92 -3.32 1.68
CA VAL A 90 -11.32 -4.50 2.48
C VAL A 90 -10.22 -5.57 2.48
N SER A 91 -9.61 -5.84 1.32
CA SER A 91 -8.52 -6.82 1.20
C SER A 91 -7.30 -6.43 2.03
N ILE A 92 -6.92 -5.15 2.02
CA ILE A 92 -5.81 -4.64 2.82
C ILE A 92 -6.15 -4.68 4.31
N ALA A 93 -7.37 -4.33 4.70
CA ALA A 93 -7.81 -4.42 6.09
C ALA A 93 -7.70 -5.86 6.60
N ALA A 94 -8.15 -6.85 5.83
CA ALA A 94 -8.04 -8.26 6.19
C ALA A 94 -6.57 -8.69 6.37
N ILE A 95 -5.67 -8.25 5.48
CA ILE A 95 -4.24 -8.55 5.59
C ILE A 95 -3.60 -7.84 6.77
N ASN A 96 -3.98 -6.59 7.08
CA ASN A 96 -3.46 -5.88 8.24
C ASN A 96 -3.90 -6.56 9.55
N VAL A 97 -5.14 -7.04 9.62
CA VAL A 97 -5.61 -7.86 10.75
C VAL A 97 -4.78 -9.14 10.88
N TYR A 98 -4.52 -9.83 9.77
CA TYR A 98 -3.62 -10.98 9.76
C TYR A 98 -2.21 -10.65 10.29
N VAL A 99 -1.63 -9.53 9.85
CA VAL A 99 -0.31 -9.07 10.33
C VAL A 99 -0.33 -8.83 11.84
N ILE A 100 -1.36 -8.15 12.35
CA ILE A 100 -1.52 -7.90 13.80
C ILE A 100 -1.59 -9.21 14.58
N VAL A 101 -2.48 -10.12 14.16
CA VAL A 101 -2.69 -11.39 14.87
C VAL A 101 -1.40 -12.22 14.84
N TYR A 102 -0.76 -12.34 13.68
CA TYR A 102 0.47 -13.12 13.53
C TYR A 102 1.62 -12.56 14.36
N TYR A 103 1.92 -11.27 14.24
CA TYR A 103 3.02 -10.67 14.99
C TYR A 103 2.70 -10.55 16.48
N GLY A 104 1.43 -10.35 16.85
CA GLY A 104 0.98 -10.33 18.24
C GLY A 104 1.15 -11.69 18.93
N MET A 105 0.69 -12.78 18.30
CA MET A 105 0.95 -14.14 18.80
C MET A 105 2.45 -14.39 18.91
N ARG A 106 3.22 -13.97 17.92
CA ARG A 106 4.67 -14.21 17.91
C ARG A 106 5.42 -13.44 19.00
N TRP A 107 5.05 -12.19 19.26
CA TRP A 107 5.63 -11.41 20.36
C TRP A 107 5.26 -12.02 21.71
N HIS A 108 4.07 -12.61 21.83
CA HIS A 108 3.65 -13.33 23.03
C HIS A 108 4.45 -14.63 23.23
N GLU A 109 4.62 -15.44 22.19
CA GLU A 109 5.43 -16.67 22.22
C GLU A 109 6.90 -16.38 22.60
N LEU A 110 7.52 -15.41 21.94
CA LEU A 110 8.92 -15.05 22.18
C LEU A 110 9.14 -14.37 23.56
N GLY A 111 8.08 -13.84 24.17
CA GLY A 111 8.11 -13.28 25.53
C GLY A 111 8.01 -14.34 26.64
N GLY A 112 7.63 -15.59 26.30
CA GLY A 112 7.36 -16.66 27.26
C GLY A 112 8.32 -17.86 27.22
N ALA A 113 9.04 -18.10 26.11
CA ALA A 113 9.98 -19.21 26.00
C ALA A 113 11.11 -18.92 25.01
N ILE A 114 12.34 -19.31 25.37
CA ILE A 114 13.49 -19.37 24.45
C ILE A 114 13.29 -20.62 23.59
N GLU A 115 12.49 -20.50 22.53
CA GLU A 115 12.36 -21.57 21.54
C GLU A 115 13.57 -21.54 20.60
N ALA A 116 14.37 -22.61 20.62
CA ALA A 116 15.30 -22.94 19.56
C ALA A 116 14.51 -23.05 18.25
N THR A 117 14.68 -22.07 17.37
CA THR A 117 13.91 -21.97 16.13
C THR A 117 14.18 -23.17 15.22
N VAL A 118 13.14 -23.92 14.89
CA VAL A 118 13.21 -24.96 13.86
C VAL A 118 13.57 -24.27 12.52
N PRO A 119 14.55 -24.78 11.74
CA PRO A 119 14.99 -24.15 10.50
C PRO A 119 13.86 -23.88 9.48
N LEU A 120 12.80 -24.68 9.52
CA LEU A 120 11.63 -24.56 8.65
C LEU A 120 10.79 -23.30 8.97
N ASP A 121 10.64 -22.96 10.25
CA ASP A 121 9.89 -21.77 10.69
C ASP A 121 10.60 -20.48 10.29
N PHE A 122 11.94 -20.51 10.24
CA PHE A 122 12.76 -19.40 9.75
C PHE A 122 12.48 -19.11 8.27
N LEU A 123 12.42 -20.15 7.43
CA LEU A 123 12.14 -20.01 5.99
C LEU A 123 10.73 -19.48 5.74
N PHE A 124 9.71 -20.08 6.36
CA PHE A 124 8.31 -19.64 6.21
C PHE A 124 8.11 -18.19 6.65
N ARG A 125 8.83 -17.74 7.68
CA ARG A 125 8.79 -16.35 8.15
C ARG A 125 9.34 -15.37 7.11
N ASN A 126 10.48 -15.69 6.49
CA ASN A 126 11.05 -14.85 5.45
C ASN A 126 10.15 -14.81 4.20
N ILE A 127 9.63 -15.96 3.78
CA ILE A 127 8.69 -16.04 2.65
C ILE A 127 7.44 -15.20 2.93
N ARG A 128 6.85 -15.29 4.13
CA ARG A 128 5.65 -14.53 4.51
C ARG A 128 5.88 -13.03 4.49
N PHE A 129 7.00 -12.57 5.04
CA PHE A 129 7.35 -11.15 4.99
C PHE A 129 7.49 -10.68 3.54
N MET A 130 8.19 -11.44 2.70
CA MET A 130 8.37 -11.12 1.29
C MET A 130 7.04 -11.11 0.53
N MET A 131 6.15 -12.07 0.80
CA MET A 131 4.79 -12.10 0.22
C MET A 131 3.99 -10.85 0.61
N LEU A 132 4.05 -10.40 1.86
CA LEU A 132 3.36 -9.18 2.30
C LEU A 132 3.92 -7.93 1.62
N VAL A 133 5.25 -7.80 1.52
CA VAL A 133 5.89 -6.68 0.82
C VAL A 133 5.48 -6.66 -0.65
N ILE A 134 5.53 -7.81 -1.33
CA ILE A 134 5.11 -7.93 -2.73
C ILE A 134 3.63 -7.57 -2.87
N PHE A 135 2.77 -8.08 -1.99
CA PHE A 135 1.34 -7.76 -1.98
C PHE A 135 1.11 -6.24 -1.88
N TYR A 136 1.75 -5.57 -0.92
CA TYR A 136 1.64 -4.12 -0.78
C TYR A 136 2.16 -3.37 -2.01
N CYS A 137 3.25 -3.82 -2.62
CA CYS A 137 3.76 -3.24 -3.86
C CYS A 137 2.78 -3.39 -5.04
N VAL A 138 2.15 -4.57 -5.18
CA VAL A 138 1.12 -4.83 -6.20
C VAL A 138 -0.09 -3.93 -5.99
N VAL A 139 -0.53 -3.76 -4.74
CA VAL A 139 -1.62 -2.84 -4.39
C VAL A 139 -1.31 -1.39 -4.79
N ILE A 140 -0.11 -0.90 -4.45
CA ILE A 140 0.31 0.46 -4.84
C ILE A 140 0.35 0.58 -6.37
N TRP A 141 0.89 -0.43 -7.06
CA TRP A 141 0.90 -0.44 -8.52
C TRP A 141 -0.52 -0.40 -9.11
N LEU A 142 -1.43 -1.19 -8.57
CA LEU A 142 -2.83 -1.26 -9.00
C LEU A 142 -3.53 0.09 -8.79
N THR A 143 -3.35 0.72 -7.63
CA THR A 143 -3.94 2.04 -7.35
C THR A 143 -3.41 3.11 -8.31
N ARG A 144 -2.11 3.07 -8.67
CA ARG A 144 -1.53 3.95 -9.70
C ARG A 144 -2.21 3.76 -11.04
N TYR A 145 -2.37 2.51 -11.46
CA TYR A 145 -3.03 2.18 -12.72
C TYR A 145 -4.46 2.71 -12.75
N LEU A 146 -5.25 2.43 -11.70
CA LEU A 146 -6.63 2.91 -11.58
C LEU A 146 -6.71 4.44 -11.58
N ARG A 147 -5.76 5.13 -10.94
CA ARG A 147 -5.71 6.60 -10.93
C ARG A 147 -5.46 7.18 -12.33
N ARG A 148 -4.56 6.59 -13.12
CA ARG A 148 -4.31 7.00 -14.52
C ARG A 148 -5.55 6.83 -15.37
N VAL A 149 -6.14 5.64 -15.31
CA VAL A 149 -7.38 5.32 -16.04
C VAL A 149 -8.47 6.34 -15.69
N HIS A 150 -8.66 6.65 -14.40
CA HIS A 150 -9.63 7.67 -13.99
C HIS A 150 -9.35 9.06 -14.58
N GLY A 151 -8.08 9.49 -14.59
CA GLY A 151 -7.67 10.78 -15.17
C GLY A 151 -7.94 10.85 -16.68
N ASP A 152 -7.55 9.82 -17.42
CA ASP A 152 -7.76 9.75 -18.87
C ASP A 152 -9.26 9.79 -19.22
N TYR A 153 -10.10 9.08 -18.45
CA TYR A 153 -11.56 9.13 -18.61
C TYR A 153 -12.15 10.51 -18.30
N GLN A 154 -11.67 11.21 -17.27
CA GLN A 154 -12.15 12.57 -16.97
C GLN A 154 -11.81 13.55 -18.10
N ILE A 155 -10.65 13.41 -18.73
CA ILE A 155 -10.23 14.24 -19.88
C ILE A 155 -11.14 13.96 -21.08
N ILE A 156 -11.40 12.69 -21.40
CA ILE A 156 -12.29 12.32 -22.51
C ILE A 156 -13.71 12.83 -22.26
N PHE A 157 -14.25 12.65 -21.06
CA PHE A 157 -15.62 13.06 -20.75
C PHE A 157 -15.80 14.59 -20.76
N ARG A 158 -14.81 15.36 -20.28
CA ARG A 158 -14.82 16.83 -20.37
C ARG A 158 -14.53 17.36 -21.77
N GLY A 159 -13.72 16.65 -22.57
CA GLY A 159 -13.41 17.04 -23.95
C GLY A 159 -14.51 16.68 -24.95
N ALA A 160 -15.33 15.67 -24.68
CA ALA A 160 -16.46 15.28 -25.52
C ALA A 160 -17.45 16.42 -25.85
N PRO A 161 -17.91 17.25 -24.90
CA PRO A 161 -18.78 18.38 -25.22
C PRO A 161 -18.08 19.44 -26.08
N GLU A 162 -16.79 19.69 -25.86
CA GLU A 162 -16.00 20.68 -26.61
C GLU A 162 -15.74 20.24 -28.07
N ILE A 163 -15.57 18.93 -28.29
CA ILE A 163 -15.42 18.35 -29.63
C ILE A 163 -16.75 18.36 -30.38
N LEU A 164 -17.87 18.08 -29.70
CA LEU A 164 -19.21 18.12 -30.28
C LEU A 164 -19.63 19.56 -30.66
N GLU A 165 -19.31 20.54 -29.81
CA GLU A 165 -19.52 21.96 -30.09
C GLU A 165 -18.70 22.43 -31.30
N LYS A 166 -17.39 22.11 -31.34
CA LYS A 166 -16.54 22.37 -32.51
C LYS A 166 -16.94 21.61 -33.78
N ALA A 167 -17.61 20.48 -33.66
CA ALA A 167 -18.12 19.73 -34.82
C ALA A 167 -19.39 20.36 -35.40
N TRP A 168 -20.18 21.04 -34.57
CA TRP A 168 -21.38 21.77 -34.98
C TRP A 168 -21.05 23.15 -35.58
N GLU A 169 -19.97 23.80 -35.13
CA GLU A 169 -19.52 25.10 -35.66
C GLU A 169 -18.70 25.03 -36.95
N ARG A 170 -18.34 23.83 -37.44
CA ARG A 170 -17.66 23.70 -38.73
C ARG A 170 -18.69 23.65 -39.87
N PRO A 171 -18.71 24.65 -40.79
CA PRO A 171 -19.65 24.70 -41.91
C PRO A 171 -19.39 23.63 -42.97
#